data_AF-A0A069D524-F1
#
_entry.id   AF-A0A069D524-F1
#
_cell.length_a   1.000
_cell.length_b   1.000
_cell.length_c   1.000
_cell.angle_alpha   90.00
_cell.angle_beta   90.00
_cell.angle_gamma   90.00
#
_symmetry.space_group_name_H-M   'P 1'
#
loop_
_entity.id
_entity.type
_entity.pdbx_description
1 polymer ?
#
loop_
_entity_poly.entity_id
_entity_poly.type
_entity_poly.pdbx_seq_one_letter_code
_entity_poly.pdbx_strand_id
1 'polypeptide(L)'
;MAVMNGQGINIKDKNDNKDLVGYITFNPAKIISVTGSFIKGKGCAVETSDINPDIKKDQSYTRNRWSLGSVLKTKPLNLRAEYLAGKDGDVKSEGFYATTNYHACKNFDIILSYDYLNKNKDMDYKQQNYVAGIQYWFYPKCRLQAQYTYCDNKKGENYNRIQTQIQVRF
;
A
#
# COMPACT_ATOMS: atom_id res chain seq x y z
N MET A 1 9.71 16.36 -3.18
CA MET A 1 8.55 16.78 -4.00
C MET A 1 8.84 16.43 -5.43
N ALA A 2 7.84 15.93 -6.16
CA ALA A 2 7.96 15.60 -7.57
C ALA A 2 6.69 16.03 -8.30
N VAL A 3 6.84 16.38 -9.58
CA VAL A 3 5.73 16.63 -10.49
C VAL A 3 5.74 15.51 -11.51
N MET A 4 4.65 14.75 -11.59
CA MET A 4 4.57 13.53 -12.40
C MET A 4 3.41 13.63 -13.38
N ASN A 5 3.55 13.01 -14.55
CA ASN A 5 2.46 12.76 -15.48
C ASN A 5 2.53 11.31 -15.96
N GLY A 6 1.39 10.68 -16.19
CA GLY A 6 1.30 9.31 -16.66
C GLY A 6 -0.06 8.66 -16.36
N GLN A 7 -0.68 8.09 -17.39
CA GLN A 7 -1.98 7.41 -17.31
C GLN A 7 -1.87 5.87 -17.28
N GLY A 8 -0.68 5.32 -17.02
CA GLY A 8 -0.42 3.88 -16.93
C GLY A 8 0.42 3.32 -18.08
N ILE A 9 0.65 2.01 -18.06
CA ILE A 9 1.47 1.30 -19.07
C ILE A 9 0.68 1.12 -20.38
N ASN A 10 1.32 1.40 -21.51
CA ASN A 10 0.83 1.13 -22.88
C ASN A 10 -0.47 1.85 -23.32
N ILE A 11 -0.78 3.01 -22.73
CA ILE A 11 -1.93 3.83 -23.16
C ILE A 11 -1.42 5.23 -23.47
N LYS A 12 -1.92 5.82 -24.57
CA LYS A 12 -1.64 7.23 -24.88
C LYS A 12 -2.21 8.07 -23.74
N ASP A 13 -1.34 8.85 -23.11
CA ASP A 13 -1.73 9.77 -22.05
C ASP A 13 -2.70 10.81 -22.62
N LYS A 14 -3.92 10.81 -22.09
CA LYS A 14 -4.98 11.78 -22.38
C LYS A 14 -5.17 12.74 -21.21
N ASN A 15 -4.27 12.74 -20.23
CA ASN A 15 -4.31 13.64 -19.09
C ASN A 15 -3.36 14.82 -19.28
N ASP A 16 -3.93 16.00 -19.53
CA ASP A 16 -3.17 17.24 -19.65
C ASP A 16 -2.79 17.86 -18.29
N ASN A 17 -3.14 17.20 -17.18
CA ASN A 17 -2.85 17.67 -15.82
C ASN A 17 -1.63 16.97 -15.23
N LYS A 18 -0.83 17.72 -14.49
CA LYS A 18 0.29 17.18 -13.71
C LYS A 18 -0.15 16.86 -12.29
N ASP A 19 0.33 15.74 -11.77
CA ASP A 19 0.16 15.36 -10.38
C ASP A 19 1.29 15.95 -9.53
N LEU A 20 0.92 16.67 -8.48
CA LEU A 20 1.86 17.13 -7.47
C LEU A 20 1.95 16.09 -6.36
N VAL A 21 3.17 15.58 -6.14
CA VAL A 21 3.46 14.61 -5.08
C VAL A 21 4.43 15.21 -4.08
N GLY A 22 4.02 15.24 -2.82
CA GLY A 22 4.82 15.71 -1.70
C GLY A 22 4.89 14.65 -0.61
N TYR A 23 6.01 14.59 0.09
CA TYR A 23 6.10 13.85 1.34
C TYR A 23 7.04 14.58 2.29
N ILE A 24 6.78 14.42 3.58
CA ILE A 24 7.59 14.93 4.67
C ILE A 24 7.80 13.82 5.68
N THR A 25 9.03 13.65 6.14
CA THR A 25 9.34 12.68 7.19
C THR A 25 9.95 13.41 8.38
N PHE A 26 9.29 13.28 9.52
CA PHE A 26 9.74 13.78 10.80
C PHE A 26 10.31 12.64 11.64
N ASN A 27 11.54 12.81 12.13
CA ASN A 27 12.24 11.80 12.91
C ASN A 27 12.55 12.35 14.31
N PRO A 28 11.62 12.28 15.27
CA PRO A 28 11.84 12.79 16.61
C PRO A 28 12.93 12.02 17.38
N ALA A 29 13.13 10.74 17.05
CA ALA A 29 14.15 9.89 17.65
C ALA A 29 14.72 8.91 16.62
N LYS A 30 15.89 8.32 16.89
CA LYS A 30 16.50 7.30 16.01
C LYS A 30 15.60 6.07 15.81
N ILE A 31 14.72 5.81 16.78
CA ILE A 31 13.79 4.68 16.79
C ILE A 31 12.42 5.00 16.17
N ILE A 32 12.06 6.28 15.99
CA ILE A 32 10.71 6.67 15.53
C ILE A 32 10.82 7.56 14.30
N SER A 33 10.11 7.20 13.25
CA SER A 33 9.92 8.01 12.05
C SER A 33 8.44 8.17 11.79
N VAL A 34 7.98 9.40 11.55
CA VAL A 34 6.61 9.70 11.12
C VAL A 34 6.69 10.31 9.73
N THR A 35 5.96 9.76 8.77
CA THR A 35 5.96 10.20 7.38
C THR A 35 4.55 10.59 6.96
N GLY A 36 4.37 11.84 6.53
CA GLY A 36 3.15 12.27 5.86
C GLY A 36 3.40 12.38 4.36
N SER A 37 2.49 11.91 3.53
CA SER A 37 2.54 12.11 2.08
C SER A 37 1.21 12.63 1.55
N PHE A 38 1.26 13.34 0.43
CA PHE A 38 0.08 13.75 -0.29
C PHE A 38 0.33 13.73 -1.80
N ILE A 39 -0.75 13.42 -2.52
CA ILE A 39 -0.85 13.49 -3.96
C ILE A 39 -2.06 14.36 -4.23
N LYS A 40 -1.85 15.46 -4.95
CA LYS A 40 -2.91 16.34 -5.41
C LYS A 40 -2.80 16.48 -6.92
N GLY A 41 -3.82 16.07 -7.63
CA GLY A 41 -3.83 16.17 -9.08
C GLY A 41 -5.15 15.74 -9.69
N LYS A 42 -5.12 15.42 -10.97
CA LYS A 42 -6.28 14.95 -11.72
C LYS A 42 -5.88 13.69 -12.46
N GLY A 43 -6.73 12.67 -12.40
CA GLY A 43 -6.60 11.46 -13.22
C GLY A 43 -7.57 11.52 -14.39
N CYS A 44 -7.28 10.79 -15.46
CA CYS A 44 -8.25 10.51 -16.51
C CYS A 44 -8.61 9.03 -16.44
N ALA A 45 -9.90 8.72 -16.31
CA ALA A 45 -10.36 7.35 -16.17
C ALA A 45 -10.12 6.57 -17.46
N VAL A 46 -9.36 5.48 -17.36
CA VAL A 46 -9.09 4.59 -18.48
C VAL A 46 -10.31 3.73 -18.82
N GLU A 47 -11.16 3.47 -17.82
CA GLU A 47 -12.37 2.66 -17.93
C GLU A 47 -13.36 3.05 -16.81
N THR A 48 -14.66 2.76 -17.01
CA THR A 48 -15.67 2.92 -15.97
C THR A 48 -15.50 1.81 -14.94
N SER A 49 -15.27 2.17 -13.69
CA SER A 49 -15.09 1.20 -12.59
C SER A 49 -16.40 0.98 -11.85
N ASP A 50 -16.72 -0.28 -11.52
CA ASP A 50 -17.86 -0.61 -10.66
C ASP A 50 -17.75 -0.01 -9.24
N ILE A 51 -16.53 0.40 -8.84
CA ILE A 51 -16.25 1.03 -7.54
C ILE A 51 -16.58 2.54 -7.58
N ASN A 52 -16.59 3.15 -8.77
CA ASN A 52 -16.94 4.55 -8.98
C ASN A 52 -17.62 4.72 -10.35
N PRO A 53 -18.92 4.37 -10.45
CA PRO A 53 -19.64 4.35 -11.73
C PRO A 53 -19.88 5.76 -12.30
N ASP A 54 -19.77 6.79 -11.47
CA ASP A 54 -20.00 8.20 -11.85
C ASP A 54 -18.86 8.75 -12.73
N ILE A 55 -17.67 8.14 -12.68
CA ILE A 55 -16.55 8.50 -13.55
C ILE A 55 -16.58 7.60 -14.79
N LYS A 56 -16.98 8.18 -15.92
CA LYS A 56 -17.02 7.47 -17.20
C LYS A 56 -15.62 7.34 -17.79
N LYS A 57 -15.44 6.35 -18.66
CA LYS A 57 -14.24 6.21 -19.51
C LYS A 57 -13.90 7.55 -20.19
N ASP A 58 -12.61 7.89 -20.19
CA ASP A 58 -12.03 9.14 -20.67
C ASP A 58 -12.43 10.43 -19.91
N GLN A 59 -13.12 10.31 -18.76
CA GLN A 59 -13.46 11.47 -17.94
C GLN A 59 -12.32 11.83 -16.98
N SER A 60 -11.99 13.12 -16.93
CA SER A 60 -11.05 13.67 -15.94
C SER A 60 -11.73 13.81 -14.57
N TYR A 61 -11.07 13.34 -13.52
CA TYR A 61 -11.54 13.41 -12.14
C TYR A 61 -10.45 13.93 -11.21
N THR A 62 -10.86 14.58 -10.13
CA THR A 62 -9.93 15.04 -9.09
C THR A 62 -9.42 13.84 -8.31
N ARG A 63 -8.09 13.72 -8.17
CA ARG A 63 -7.41 12.63 -7.46
C ARG A 63 -6.60 13.22 -6.33
N ASN A 64 -7.17 13.18 -5.13
CA ASN A 64 -6.53 13.67 -3.92
C ASN A 64 -6.29 12.50 -2.98
N ARG A 65 -5.04 12.22 -2.65
CA ARG A 65 -4.67 11.17 -1.71
C ARG A 65 -3.73 11.73 -0.68
N TRP A 66 -3.87 11.31 0.56
CA TRP A 66 -2.92 11.61 1.61
C TRP A 66 -2.65 10.35 2.42
N SER A 67 -1.45 10.25 2.96
CA SER A 67 -1.09 9.20 3.88
C SER A 67 -0.35 9.74 5.08
N LEU A 68 -0.51 9.05 6.20
CA LEU A 68 0.21 9.27 7.42
C LEU A 68 0.71 7.93 7.94
N GLY A 69 2.01 7.75 7.86
CA GLY A 69 2.73 6.57 8.32
C GLY A 69 3.59 6.85 9.54
N SER A 70 3.78 5.83 10.35
CA SER A 70 4.75 5.80 11.43
C SER A 70 5.55 4.50 11.39
N VAL A 71 6.82 4.60 11.78
CA VAL A 71 7.76 3.49 11.82
C VAL A 71 8.46 3.53 13.16
N LEU A 72 8.38 2.43 13.89
CA LEU A 72 9.15 2.19 15.09
C LEU A 72 10.22 1.13 14.77
N LYS A 73 11.49 1.52 14.84
CA LYS A 73 12.65 0.65 14.62
C LYS A 73 13.32 0.34 15.95
N THR A 74 12.92 -0.75 16.57
CA THR A 74 13.57 -1.27 17.78
C THR A 74 14.31 -2.56 17.43
N LYS A 75 15.40 -2.88 18.14
CA LYS A 75 15.99 -4.23 18.05
C LYS A 75 15.45 -5.03 19.23
N PRO A 76 14.79 -6.20 19.02
CA PRO A 76 14.63 -6.97 17.78
C PRO A 76 13.36 -6.69 16.95
N LEU A 77 12.52 -5.70 17.30
CA LEU A 77 11.19 -5.50 16.69
C LEU A 77 11.09 -4.21 15.86
N ASN A 78 10.72 -4.36 14.58
CA ASN A 78 10.37 -3.25 13.71
C ASN A 78 8.86 -3.24 13.47
N LEU A 79 8.20 -2.13 13.80
CA LEU A 79 6.78 -1.92 13.53
C LEU A 79 6.63 -0.79 12.51
N ARG A 80 5.72 -0.96 11.57
CA ARG A 80 5.31 0.06 10.62
C ARG A 80 3.80 0.09 10.58
N ALA A 81 3.22 1.27 10.63
CA ALA A 81 1.81 1.46 10.36
C ALA A 81 1.64 2.63 9.41
N GLU A 82 0.67 2.55 8.51
CA GLU A 82 0.32 3.68 7.65
C GLU A 82 -1.17 3.70 7.39
N TYR A 83 -1.74 4.89 7.53
CA TYR A 83 -3.10 5.19 7.16
C TYR A 83 -3.09 5.99 5.87
N LEU A 84 -3.94 5.61 4.93
CA LEU A 84 -4.10 6.25 3.63
C LEU A 84 -5.57 6.61 3.44
N ALA A 85 -5.83 7.80 2.93
CA ALA A 85 -7.15 8.18 2.48
C ALA A 85 -7.07 8.84 1.12
N GLY A 86 -8.07 8.53 0.29
CA GLY A 86 -8.19 9.01 -1.07
C GLY A 86 -9.58 9.55 -1.33
N LYS A 87 -9.66 10.57 -2.17
CA LYS A 87 -10.89 11.06 -2.76
C LYS A 87 -10.68 11.14 -4.27
N ASP A 88 -11.45 10.32 -4.99
CA ASP A 88 -11.44 10.21 -6.44
C ASP A 88 -12.82 10.67 -6.95
N GLY A 89 -12.92 11.91 -7.43
CA GLY A 89 -14.23 12.52 -7.71
C GLY A 89 -15.04 12.69 -6.42
N ASP A 90 -16.23 12.10 -6.34
CA ASP A 90 -17.06 12.09 -5.12
C ASP A 90 -16.84 10.86 -4.23
N VAL A 91 -16.22 9.80 -4.76
CA VAL A 91 -15.95 8.56 -4.00
C VAL A 91 -14.77 8.74 -3.07
N LYS A 92 -14.96 8.31 -1.82
CA LYS A 92 -13.93 8.31 -0.77
C LYS A 92 -13.44 6.88 -0.53
N SER A 93 -12.12 6.70 -0.55
CA SER A 93 -11.44 5.46 -0.20
C SER A 93 -10.60 5.65 1.06
N GLU A 94 -10.47 4.62 1.89
CA GLU A 94 -9.56 4.61 3.04
C GLU A 94 -8.83 3.28 3.10
N GLY A 95 -7.62 3.30 3.62
CA GLY A 95 -6.82 2.11 3.84
C GLY A 95 -5.96 2.30 5.07
N PHE A 96 -5.68 1.21 5.75
CA PHE A 96 -4.76 1.17 6.85
C PHE A 96 -3.97 -0.12 6.76
N TYR A 97 -2.66 -0.06 6.94
CA TYR A 97 -1.88 -1.26 7.12
C TYR A 97 -0.96 -1.14 8.32
N ALA A 98 -0.73 -2.27 8.98
CA ALA A 98 0.23 -2.40 10.06
C ALA A 98 1.07 -3.66 9.83
N THR A 99 2.38 -3.48 9.71
CA THR A 99 3.35 -4.55 9.51
C THR A 99 4.35 -4.57 10.65
N THR A 100 4.54 -5.73 11.26
CA THR A 100 5.56 -5.99 12.27
C THR A 100 6.57 -6.99 11.72
N ASN A 101 7.85 -6.70 11.89
CA ASN A 101 8.94 -7.62 11.64
C ASN A 101 9.70 -7.86 12.94
N TYR A 102 9.72 -9.10 13.38
CA TYR A 102 10.41 -9.54 14.60
C TYR A 102 11.64 -10.38 14.23
N HIS A 103 12.81 -9.87 14.60
CA HIS A 103 14.10 -10.54 14.42
C HIS A 103 14.34 -11.54 15.55
N ALA A 104 13.80 -12.76 15.42
CA ALA A 104 13.90 -13.78 16.46
C ALA A 104 15.34 -14.30 16.64
N CYS A 105 16.07 -14.49 15.54
CA CYS A 105 17.46 -14.95 15.53
C CYS A 105 18.28 -14.20 14.48
N LYS A 106 19.61 -14.35 14.51
CA LYS A 106 20.54 -13.67 13.58
C LYS A 106 20.19 -13.89 12.10
N ASN A 107 19.52 -14.99 11.79
CA ASN A 107 19.19 -15.43 10.43
C ASN A 107 17.68 -15.72 10.23
N PHE A 108 16.82 -15.41 11.20
CA PHE A 108 15.40 -15.76 11.12
C PHE A 108 14.53 -14.59 11.58
N ASP A 109 13.68 -14.14 10.67
CA ASP A 109 12.78 -13.01 10.81
C ASP A 109 11.33 -13.49 10.65
N ILE A 110 10.44 -13.00 11.51
CA ILE A 110 9.00 -13.27 11.45
C ILE A 110 8.30 -11.98 11.03
N ILE A 111 7.47 -12.06 10.00
CA ILE A 111 6.72 -10.93 9.45
C ILE A 111 5.24 -11.17 9.70
N LEU A 112 4.57 -10.19 10.29
CA LEU A 112 3.12 -10.16 10.43
C LEU A 112 2.63 -8.86 9.79
N SER A 113 1.69 -8.93 8.86
CA SER A 113 1.03 -7.74 8.30
C SER A 113 -0.46 -7.88 8.42
N TYR A 114 -1.12 -6.76 8.68
CA TYR A 114 -2.55 -6.61 8.62
C TYR A 114 -2.86 -5.42 7.71
N ASP A 115 -3.57 -5.68 6.63
CA ASP A 115 -3.95 -4.66 5.66
C ASP A 115 -5.48 -4.57 5.61
N TYR A 116 -6.01 -3.38 5.83
CA TYR A 116 -7.41 -3.04 5.67
C TYR A 116 -7.54 -2.04 4.53
N LEU A 117 -8.42 -2.33 3.58
CA LEU A 117 -8.71 -1.45 2.46
C LEU A 117 -10.22 -1.35 2.27
N ASN A 118 -10.73 -0.13 2.33
CA ASN A 118 -12.08 0.20 1.92
C ASN A 118 -12.03 1.01 0.63
N LYS A 119 -12.38 0.37 -0.48
CA LYS A 119 -12.25 0.95 -1.83
C LYS A 119 -13.31 2.02 -2.09
N ASN A 120 -14.48 1.92 -1.45
CA ASN A 120 -15.54 2.92 -1.52
C ASN A 120 -16.35 2.91 -0.22
N LYS A 121 -16.30 4.02 0.54
CA LYS A 121 -17.03 4.20 1.80
C LYS A 121 -18.55 4.11 1.64
N ASP A 122 -19.09 4.60 0.53
CA ASP A 122 -20.54 4.65 0.31
C ASP A 122 -21.10 3.27 -0.05
N MET A 123 -20.27 2.40 -0.64
CA MET A 123 -20.64 1.03 -1.02
C MET A 123 -20.12 -0.04 -0.05
N ASP A 124 -19.44 0.36 1.03
CA ASP A 124 -18.81 -0.50 2.04
C ASP A 124 -17.92 -1.62 1.47
N TYR A 125 -17.14 -1.30 0.43
CA TYR A 125 -16.29 -2.26 -0.28
C TYR A 125 -14.99 -2.54 0.50
N LYS A 126 -15.14 -3.25 1.63
CA LYS A 126 -14.08 -3.60 2.58
C LYS A 126 -13.35 -4.89 2.18
N GLN A 127 -12.04 -4.85 2.29
CA GLN A 127 -11.12 -5.97 2.12
C GLN A 127 -10.13 -5.96 3.29
N GLN A 128 -9.96 -7.11 3.94
CA GLN A 128 -9.00 -7.32 5.02
C GLN A 128 -8.04 -8.44 4.64
N ASN A 129 -6.74 -8.16 4.69
CA ASN A 129 -5.71 -9.15 4.43
C ASN A 129 -4.89 -9.36 5.70
N TYR A 130 -4.78 -10.61 6.10
CA TYR A 130 -3.92 -11.05 7.20
C TYR A 130 -2.74 -11.79 6.60
N VAL A 131 -1.53 -11.29 6.82
CA VAL A 131 -0.31 -11.88 6.32
C VAL A 131 0.53 -12.38 7.49
N ALA A 132 0.89 -13.65 7.45
CA ALA A 132 1.87 -14.24 8.35
C ALA A 132 3.00 -14.85 7.52
N GLY A 133 4.22 -14.42 7.76
CA GLY A 133 5.37 -14.83 6.98
C GLY A 133 6.61 -15.05 7.82
N ILE A 134 7.51 -15.84 7.25
CA ILE A 134 8.83 -16.10 7.80
C ILE A 134 9.86 -15.80 6.73
N GLN A 135 11.03 -15.41 7.19
CA GLN A 135 12.16 -15.06 6.37
C GLN A 135 13.42 -15.67 6.99
N TYR A 136 14.09 -16.50 6.21
CA TYR A 136 15.29 -17.22 6.62
C TYR A 136 16.48 -16.85 5.74
N TRP A 137 17.57 -16.46 6.38
CA TRP A 137 18.84 -16.10 5.74
C TRP A 137 19.83 -17.25 5.89
N PHE A 138 19.92 -18.12 4.90
CA PHE A 138 20.90 -19.22 4.91
C PHE A 138 22.30 -18.76 4.48
N TYR A 139 22.39 -17.66 3.74
CA TYR A 139 23.64 -17.02 3.35
C TYR A 139 23.48 -15.49 3.38
N PRO A 140 24.52 -14.68 3.65
CA PRO A 140 24.38 -13.22 3.73
C PRO A 140 23.75 -12.56 2.49
N LYS A 141 23.85 -13.22 1.33
CA LYS A 141 23.28 -12.78 0.05
C LYS A 141 22.05 -13.57 -0.40
N CYS A 142 21.64 -14.61 0.33
CA CYS A 142 20.55 -15.49 -0.07
C CYS A 142 19.50 -15.64 1.04
N ARG A 143 18.24 -15.39 0.67
CA ARG A 143 17.10 -15.36 1.58
C ARG A 143 15.97 -16.21 1.04
N LEU A 144 15.39 -17.04 1.89
CA LEU A 144 14.14 -17.75 1.65
C LEU A 144 13.02 -17.07 2.41
N GLN A 145 11.87 -16.89 1.76
CA GLN A 145 10.68 -16.31 2.36
C GLN A 145 9.50 -17.23 2.10
N ALA A 146 8.68 -17.41 3.12
CA ALA A 146 7.37 -18.02 2.97
C ALA A 146 6.35 -17.09 3.62
N GLN A 147 5.28 -16.76 2.92
CA GLN A 147 4.23 -15.88 3.38
C GLN A 147 2.88 -16.55 3.12
N TYR A 148 2.06 -16.59 4.15
CA TYR A 148 0.67 -16.99 4.10
C TYR A 148 -0.19 -15.72 4.18
N THR A 149 -1.11 -15.56 3.24
CA THR A 149 -2.06 -14.45 3.21
C THR A 149 -3.47 -15.00 3.22
N TYR A 150 -4.24 -14.62 4.23
CA TYR A 150 -5.70 -14.82 4.30
C TYR A 150 -6.37 -13.52 3.87
N CYS A 151 -7.16 -13.56 2.80
CA CYS A 151 -7.91 -12.42 2.29
C CYS A 151 -9.40 -12.62 2.63
N ASP A 152 -9.93 -11.71 3.43
CA ASP A 152 -11.35 -11.61 3.77
C ASP A 152 -11.97 -10.45 2.99
N ASN A 153 -12.85 -10.78 2.05
CA ASN A 153 -13.51 -9.81 1.19
C ASN A 153 -14.98 -9.70 1.58
N LYS A 154 -15.43 -8.49 1.94
CA LYS A 154 -16.84 -8.28 2.28
C LYS A 154 -17.78 -8.40 1.07
N LYS A 155 -17.27 -8.12 -0.14
CA LYS A 155 -18.00 -8.18 -1.42
C LYS A 155 -17.31 -9.09 -2.44
N GLY A 156 -16.78 -10.22 -1.99
CA GLY A 156 -16.14 -11.23 -2.85
C GLY A 156 -15.94 -12.54 -2.11
N GLU A 157 -15.23 -13.48 -2.72
CA GLU A 157 -14.86 -14.73 -2.05
C GLU A 157 -13.61 -14.54 -1.20
N ASN A 158 -13.59 -15.27 -0.08
CA ASN A 158 -12.44 -15.37 0.79
C ASN A 158 -11.45 -16.35 0.19
N TYR A 159 -10.17 -15.98 0.19
CA TYR A 159 -9.15 -16.86 -0.38
C TYR A 159 -7.87 -16.87 0.46
N ASN A 160 -7.21 -18.01 0.40
CA ASN A 160 -5.94 -18.25 1.05
C ASN A 160 -4.85 -18.30 -0.01
N ARG A 161 -3.73 -17.64 0.24
CA ARG A 161 -2.59 -17.64 -0.67
C ARG A 161 -1.33 -17.99 0.11
N ILE A 162 -0.61 -18.99 -0.37
CA ILE A 162 0.75 -19.28 0.07
C ILE A 162 1.68 -18.78 -1.03
N GLN A 163 2.63 -17.94 -0.66
CA GLN A 163 3.68 -17.46 -1.54
C GLN A 163 5.03 -17.82 -0.94
N THR A 164 5.85 -18.50 -1.72
CA THR A 164 7.25 -18.76 -1.40
C THR A 164 8.13 -17.99 -2.37
N GLN A 165 9.22 -17.43 -1.87
CA GLN A 165 10.17 -16.67 -2.67
C GLN A 165 11.59 -16.99 -2.21
N ILE A 166 12.45 -17.29 -3.18
CA ILE A 166 13.89 -17.38 -2.97
C ILE A 166 14.52 -16.17 -3.66
N GLN A 167 15.33 -15.44 -2.90
CA GLN A 167 16.09 -14.31 -3.41
C GLN A 167 17.58 -14.61 -3.31
N VAL A 168 18.27 -14.53 -4.44
CA VAL A 168 19.72 -14.66 -4.56
C VAL A 168 20.27 -13.33 -5.06
N ARG A 169 21.16 -12.71 -4.29
CA ARG A 169 21.86 -11.49 -4.68
C ARG A 169 23.28 -11.85 -5.11
N PHE A 170 23.66 -11.45 -6.31
CA PHE A 170 25.03 -11.63 -6.84
C PHE A 170 25.90 -10.45 -6.39
#